data_AF-A0A7X7JXS6-F1
#
_entry.id   AF-A0A7X7JXS6-F1
#
_cell.length_a   1.000
_cell.length_b   1.000
_cell.length_c   1.000
_cell.angle_alpha   90.00
_cell.angle_beta   90.00
_cell.angle_gamma   90.00
#
_symmetry.space_group_name_H-M   'P 1'
#
loop_
_entity.id
_entity.type
_entity.pdbx_description
1 polymer ?
#
loop_
_entity_poly.entity_id
_entity_poly.type
_entity_poly.pdbx_seq_one_letter_code
_entity_poly.pdbx_strand_id
1 'polypeptide(L)' 'MRTTLDIDPVVLSAARAKAKAERISLGRAVSNLALAGLAGPAVPPAGTGFPVMAGVEGHHVTDELVAEYRDDENADGDVA' A
#
# COMPACT_ATOMS: atom_id res chain seq x y z
N MET A 1 6.62 -2.23 -28.13
CA MET A 1 6.27 -3.44 -28.92
C MET A 1 4.78 -3.41 -29.22
N ARG A 2 4.33 -3.87 -30.40
CA ARG A 2 2.91 -4.05 -30.73
C ARG A 2 2.60 -5.53 -30.64
N THR A 3 1.70 -5.91 -29.74
CA THR A 3 1.26 -7.29 -29.51
C THR A 3 -0.26 -7.27 -29.40
N THR A 4 -0.91 -8.27 -29.97
CA THR A 4 -2.35 -8.48 -29.78
C THR A 4 -2.54 -9.23 -28.47
N LEU A 5 -3.35 -8.70 -27.57
CA LEU A 5 -3.59 -9.25 -26.25
C LEU A 5 -5.09 -9.42 -26.04
N ASP A 6 -5.51 -10.61 -25.62
CA ASP A 6 -6.84 -10.81 -25.07
C ASP A 6 -6.84 -10.33 -23.62
N ILE A 7 -7.75 -9.42 -23.27
CA ILE A 7 -7.74 -8.72 -21.99
C ILE A 7 -9.16 -8.57 -21.46
N ASP A 8 -9.31 -8.90 -20.18
CA ASP A 8 -10.59 -8.71 -19.49
C ASP A 8 -11.03 -7.22 -19.54
N PRO A 9 -12.31 -6.93 -19.83
CA PRO A 9 -12.82 -5.57 -19.91
C PRO A 9 -12.58 -4.72 -18.66
N VAL A 10 -12.58 -5.32 -17.47
CA VAL A 10 -12.31 -4.64 -16.20
C VAL A 10 -10.86 -4.18 -16.14
N VAL A 11 -9.92 -5.03 -16.55
CA VAL A 11 -8.49 -4.69 -16.60
C VAL A 11 -8.25 -3.58 -17.63
N LEU A 12 -8.92 -3.64 -18.78
CA LEU A 12 -8.85 -2.59 -19.80
C LEU A 12 -9.39 -1.25 -19.27
N SER A 13 -10.48 -1.27 -18.52
CA SER A 13 -11.04 -0.07 -17.86
C SER A 13 -10.04 0.55 -16.87
N ALA A 14 -9.44 -0.26 -16.01
CA ALA A 14 -8.42 0.19 -15.06
C ALA A 14 -7.19 0.79 -15.77
N ALA A 15 -6.72 0.15 -16.84
CA ALA A 15 -5.61 0.66 -17.64
C ALA A 15 -5.94 2.00 -18.30
N ARG A 16 -7.17 2.20 -18.79
CA ARG A 16 -7.62 3.50 -19.34
C ARG A 16 -7.65 4.59 -18.29
N ALA A 17 -8.17 4.29 -17.10
CA ALA A 17 -8.18 5.25 -15.99
C ALA A 17 -6.75 5.68 -15.61
N LYS A 18 -5.84 4.71 -15.45
CA LYS A 18 -4.42 4.97 -15.16
C LYS A 18 -3.75 5.78 -16.26
N ALA A 19 -3.95 5.41 -17.53
CA ALA A 19 -3.38 6.13 -18.67
C ALA A 19 -3.81 7.61 -18.71
N LYS A 20 -5.09 7.89 -18.41
CA LYS A 20 -5.63 9.25 -18.34
C LYS A 20 -5.03 10.04 -17.17
N ALA A 21 -4.96 9.43 -15.98
CA ALA A 21 -4.44 10.08 -14.78
C ALA A 21 -2.96 10.44 -14.91
N GLU A 22 -2.15 9.54 -15.49
CA GLU A 22 -0.69 9.69 -15.59
C GLU A 22 -0.22 10.30 -16.91
N ARG A 23 -1.14 10.59 -17.84
CA ARG A 23 -0.84 11.06 -19.21
C ARG A 23 0.17 10.16 -19.95
N ILE A 24 -0.01 8.86 -19.84
CA ILE A 24 0.79 7.83 -20.54
C ILE A 24 -0.04 7.08 -21.57
N SER A 25 0.62 6.33 -22.46
CA SER A 25 -0.10 5.49 -23.43
C SER A 25 -0.81 4.32 -22.75
N LEU A 26 -1.91 3.85 -23.36
CA LEU A 26 -2.66 2.69 -22.86
C LEU A 26 -1.77 1.45 -22.71
N GLY A 27 -0.91 1.17 -23.71
CA GLY A 27 0.03 0.05 -23.65
C GLY A 27 1.05 0.18 -22.52
N ARG A 28 1.49 1.41 -22.20
CA ARG A 28 2.37 1.65 -21.04
C ARG A 28 1.63 1.44 -19.72
N ALA A 29 0.37 1.88 -19.61
CA ALA A 29 -0.45 1.65 -18.43
C ALA A 29 -0.69 0.14 -18.17
N VAL A 30 -1.03 -0.63 -19.22
CA VAL A 30 -1.16 -2.09 -19.15
C VAL A 30 0.16 -2.74 -18.71
N SER A 31 1.28 -2.34 -19.31
CA SER A 31 2.60 -2.87 -18.95
C SER A 31 2.94 -2.60 -17.48
N ASN A 32 2.68 -1.39 -16.99
CA ASN A 32 2.93 -1.01 -15.60
C ASN A 32 2.06 -1.85 -14.64
N LEU A 33 0.78 -2.06 -14.95
CA LEU A 33 -0.12 -2.89 -14.14
C LEU A 33 0.36 -4.34 -14.09
N ALA A 34 0.77 -4.90 -15.23
CA ALA A 34 1.30 -6.26 -15.31
C ALA A 34 2.58 -6.42 -14.47
N LEU A 35 3.53 -5.47 -14.59
CA LEU A 35 4.77 -5.49 -13.80
C LEU A 35 4.49 -5.34 -12.29
N ALA A 36 3.52 -4.51 -11.91
CA ALA A 36 3.11 -4.38 -10.51
C ALA A 36 2.52 -5.68 -9.96
N GLY A 37 1.73 -6.41 -10.76
CA GLY A 37 1.20 -7.72 -10.40
C GLY A 37 2.28 -8.79 -10.24
N LEU A 38 3.34 -8.73 -11.04
CA LEU A 38 4.49 -9.64 -10.92
C LEU A 38 5.37 -9.32 -9.70
N ALA A 39 5.46 -8.05 -9.31
CA ALA A 39 6.24 -7.59 -8.15
C ALA A 39 5.47 -7.68 -6.82
N GLY A 40 4.17 -7.98 -6.86
CA GLY A 40 3.35 -8.06 -5.66
C GLY A 40 3.87 -9.13 -4.70
N PRO A 41 3.95 -8.85 -3.38
CA PRO A 41 4.33 -9.87 -2.42
C PRO A 41 3.36 -11.05 -2.55
N ALA A 42 3.89 -12.27 -2.57
CA ALA A 42 3.07 -13.45 -2.41
C ALA A 42 2.18 -13.21 -1.18
N VAL A 43 0.86 -13.29 -1.35
CA VAL A 43 -0.10 -13.09 -0.27
C VAL A 43 0.42 -13.91 0.92
N PRO A 44 0.85 -13.27 2.03
CA PRO A 44 1.26 -14.03 3.19
C PRO A 44 0.08 -14.93 3.55
N PRO A 45 0.29 -16.23 3.80
CA PRO A 45 -0.79 -17.16 4.06
C PRO A 45 -1.70 -16.52 5.10
N ALA A 46 -3.00 -16.46 4.80
CA ALA A 46 -3.98 -15.82 5.66
C ALA A 46 -3.93 -16.46 7.05
N GLY A 47 -3.14 -15.86 7.93
CA GLY A 47 -3.18 -16.14 9.35
C GLY A 47 -4.55 -15.71 9.83
N THR A 48 -5.36 -16.70 10.22
CA THR A 48 -6.55 -16.52 11.06
C THR A 48 -7.55 -15.47 10.55
N GLY A 49 -8.01 -15.54 9.30
CA GLY A 49 -9.25 -14.87 8.82
C GLY A 49 -9.34 -13.34 8.99
N PHE A 50 -8.27 -12.67 9.43
CA PHE A 50 -8.23 -11.25 9.72
C PHE A 50 -7.00 -10.65 9.03
N PRO A 51 -7.16 -9.57 8.24
CA PRO A 51 -6.03 -8.93 7.59
C PRO A 51 -5.15 -8.25 8.64
N VAL A 52 -4.02 -8.86 8.95
CA VAL A 52 -2.99 -8.28 9.82
C VAL A 52 -1.98 -7.55 8.92
N MET A 53 -1.69 -6.27 9.22
CA MET A 53 -0.55 -5.61 8.58
C MET A 53 0.74 -6.29 9.06
N ALA A 54 1.58 -6.73 8.11
CA ALA A 54 2.90 -7.20 8.47
C ALA A 54 3.73 -6.02 9.00
N GLY A 55 4.36 -6.19 10.17
CA GLY A 55 5.29 -5.19 10.69
C GLY A 55 6.46 -4.96 9.74
N VAL A 56 7.04 -3.76 9.79
CA VAL A 56 8.29 -3.47 9.06
C VAL A 56 9.43 -4.21 9.76
N GLU A 57 10.15 -5.05 9.02
CA GLU A 57 11.29 -5.80 9.56
C GLU A 57 12.32 -4.83 10.17
N GLY A 58 12.70 -5.07 11.43
CA GLY A 58 13.69 -4.29 12.15
C GLY A 58 13.17 -3.06 12.92
N HIS A 59 11.89 -2.70 12.83
CA HIS A 59 11.32 -1.61 13.64
C HIS A 59 10.49 -2.16 14.80
N HIS A 60 11.14 -2.44 15.92
CA HIS A 60 10.48 -2.91 17.14
C HIS A 60 9.90 -1.72 17.92
N VAL A 61 8.59 -1.72 18.13
CA VAL A 61 7.95 -0.80 19.07
C VAL A 61 7.89 -1.50 20.43
N THR A 62 8.59 -0.96 21.42
CA THR A 62 8.61 -1.49 22.79
C THR A 62 7.77 -0.63 23.73
N ASP A 63 7.42 -1.18 24.89
CA ASP A 63 6.65 -0.45 25.90
C ASP A 63 7.40 0.79 26.41
N GLU A 64 8.74 0.72 26.49
CA GLU A 64 9.60 1.86 26.85
C GLU A 64 9.53 2.98 25.81
N LEU A 65 9.58 2.63 24.52
CA LEU A 65 9.47 3.59 23.42
C LEU A 65 8.10 4.30 23.47
N VAL A 66 7.03 3.54 23.75
CA VAL A 66 5.69 4.09 23.89
C VAL A 66 5.61 5.04 25.09
N ALA A 67 6.25 4.71 26.21
CA ALA A 67 6.26 5.56 27.39
C ALA A 67 7.00 6.89 27.15
N GLU A 68 8.08 6.88 26.36
CA GLU A 68 8.87 8.08 26.01
C GLU A 68 8.08 9.09 25.16
N TYR A 69 7.20 8.62 24.29
CA TYR A 69 6.40 9.47 23.38
C TYR A 69 5.00 9.80 23.92
N ARG A 70 4.65 9.39 25.14
CA ARG A 70 3.40 9.85 25.76
C ARG A 70 3.60 11.28 26.24
N ASP A 71 2.81 12.20 25.69
CA ASP A 71 2.70 13.55 26.24
C ASP A 71 2.15 13.45 27.67
N ASP A 72 2.89 13.96 28.65
CA ASP A 72 2.40 14.11 30.02
C ASP A 72 1.27 15.16 30.04
N GLU A 73 0.04 14.73 29.73
CA GLU A 73 -1.16 15.51 29.99
C GLU A 73 -1.34 15.60 31.52
N ASN A 74 -0.76 16.63 32.14
CA ASN A 74 -1.21 17.37 33.35
C ASN A 74 -0.02 17.98 34.13
N ALA A 75 0.43 19.18 33.76
CA ALA A 75 1.26 20.01 34.65
C ALA A 75 1.01 21.53 34.57
N ASP A 76 -0.08 22.00 33.94
CA ASP A 76 -0.43 23.44 33.88
C ASP A 76 -1.82 23.72 34.49
N GLY A 77 -2.03 23.26 35.72
CA GLY A 77 -3.31 23.36 36.43
C GLY A 77 -3.24 23.91 37.86
N ASP A 78 -2.18 24.64 38.23
CA ASP A 78 -2.11 25.33 39.53
C ASP A 78 -1.69 26.80 39.37
N VAL A 79 -2.69 27.67 39.23
CA VAL A 79 -2.56 29.10 39.52
C VAL A 79 -3.67 29.47 40.50
N ALA A 80 -3.31 29.44 41.79
CA ALA A 80 -4.05 30.09 42.87
C ALA A 80 -3.90 31.62 42.80
#